data_AF-A0A8S4QNJ9-F1
#
_entry.id   AF-A0A8S4QNJ9-F1
#
_cell.length_a   1.000
_cell.length_b   1.000
_cell.length_c   1.000
_cell.angle_alpha   90.00
_cell.angle_beta   90.00
_cell.angle_gamma   90.00
#
_symmetry.space_group_name_H-M   'P 1'
#
loop_
_entity.id
_entity.type
_entity.pdbx_description
1 polymer ?
#
loop_
_entity_poly.entity_id
_entity_poly.type
_entity_poly.pdbx_seq_one_letter_code
_entity_poly.pdbx_strand_id
1 'polypeptide(L)'
;AGADTWVVADHVATGAGEVSVTKGQQVEVLEAWSSRPEWWLVRVPGEPPLEGAVPATVLKPQPQQKTSPSRRPLSQPSEETT
;
A
#
# COMPACT_ATOMS: atom_id res chain seq x y z
N ALA A 1 -7.92 -9.05 -8.53
CA ALA A 1 -8.55 -7.77 -8.20
C ALA A 1 -7.59 -7.03 -7.30
N GLY A 2 -7.27 -5.78 -7.61
CA GLY A 2 -6.44 -4.95 -6.74
C GLY A 2 -7.16 -4.59 -5.44
N ALA A 3 -6.46 -3.88 -4.57
CA ALA A 3 -7.02 -3.39 -3.32
C ALA A 3 -7.31 -1.89 -3.42
N ASP A 4 -8.57 -1.50 -3.22
CA ASP A 4 -8.96 -0.09 -3.11
C ASP A 4 -8.16 0.61 -2.00
N THR A 5 -7.55 1.73 -2.34
CA THR A 5 -6.89 2.61 -1.37
C THR A 5 -7.25 4.07 -1.62
N TRP A 6 -6.89 4.91 -0.64
CA TRP A 6 -7.11 6.34 -0.69
C TRP A 6 -5.79 7.07 -0.69
N VAL A 7 -5.70 8.11 -1.51
CA VAL A 7 -4.53 8.96 -1.62
C VAL A 7 -4.49 9.92 -0.42
N VAL A 8 -3.39 9.95 0.33
CA VAL A 8 -3.21 10.75 1.58
C VAL A 8 -2.46 12.06 1.38
N ALA A 9 -1.72 12.17 0.29
CA ALA A 9 -0.97 13.35 -0.12
C ALA A 9 -1.05 13.49 -1.64
N ASP A 10 -0.95 14.70 -2.16
CA ASP A 10 -0.83 14.94 -3.59
C ASP A 10 0.48 14.36 -4.17
N HIS A 11 0.42 13.95 -5.43
CA HIS A 11 1.56 13.54 -6.23
C HIS A 11 1.36 13.98 -7.68
N VAL A 12 2.43 14.49 -8.29
CA VAL A 12 2.47 14.85 -9.70
C VAL A 12 3.46 13.92 -10.39
N ALA A 13 3.03 13.27 -11.46
CA ALA A 13 3.89 12.41 -12.27
C ALA A 13 5.08 13.21 -12.84
N THR A 14 6.29 12.71 -12.62
CA THR A 14 7.55 13.33 -13.06
C THR A 14 8.27 12.55 -14.16
N GLY A 15 7.88 11.31 -14.40
CA GLY A 15 8.53 10.39 -15.33
C GLY A 15 7.56 9.49 -16.09
N ALA A 16 8.09 8.74 -17.06
CA ALA A 16 7.30 7.81 -17.87
C ALA A 16 6.74 6.66 -17.02
N GLY A 17 5.42 6.45 -17.11
CA GLY A 17 4.70 5.43 -16.34
C GLY A 17 4.31 5.85 -14.92
N GLU A 18 4.56 7.10 -14.51
CA GLU A 18 4.05 7.67 -13.26
C GLU A 18 2.64 8.28 -13.50
N VAL A 19 1.79 8.36 -12.45
CA VAL A 19 0.45 8.96 -12.55
C VAL A 19 0.20 10.01 -11.47
N SER A 20 -0.35 11.16 -11.86
CA SER A 20 -0.71 12.24 -10.92
C SER A 20 -1.97 11.87 -10.13
N VAL A 21 -1.94 12.09 -8.80
CA VAL A 21 -3.06 11.81 -7.89
C VAL A 21 -3.21 12.90 -6.84
N THR A 22 -4.44 13.12 -6.37
CA THR A 22 -4.78 14.17 -5.39
C THR A 22 -5.21 13.55 -4.07
N LYS A 23 -4.82 14.16 -2.95
CA LYS A 23 -5.30 13.75 -1.61
C LYS A 23 -6.83 13.65 -1.57
N GLY A 24 -7.33 12.51 -1.09
CA GLY A 24 -8.76 12.19 -1.06
C GLY A 24 -9.28 11.45 -2.30
N GLN A 25 -8.45 11.25 -3.34
CA GLN A 25 -8.79 10.39 -4.48
C GLN A 25 -8.78 8.91 -4.06
N GLN A 26 -9.76 8.14 -4.53
CA GLN A 26 -9.74 6.67 -4.48
C GLN A 26 -9.00 6.13 -5.72
N VAL A 27 -8.13 5.15 -5.52
CA VAL A 27 -7.37 4.44 -6.56
C VAL A 27 -7.28 2.95 -6.21
N GLU A 28 -7.21 2.07 -7.21
CA GLU A 28 -7.02 0.63 -7.00
C GLU A 28 -5.52 0.31 -7.04
N VAL A 29 -4.96 -0.28 -5.97
CA VAL A 29 -3.57 -0.79 -5.96
C VAL A 29 -3.52 -2.12 -6.68
N LEU A 30 -2.73 -2.19 -7.75
CA LEU A 30 -2.56 -3.41 -8.55
C LEU A 30 -1.40 -4.26 -8.01
N GLU A 31 -0.17 -3.72 -8.03
CA GLU A 31 1.04 -4.44 -7.64
C GLU A 31 2.20 -3.49 -7.26
N ALA A 32 3.29 -4.04 -6.71
CA ALA A 32 4.51 -3.26 -6.44
C ALA A 32 5.24 -2.95 -7.75
N TRP A 33 5.72 -1.72 -7.92
CA TRP A 33 6.36 -1.31 -9.17
C TRP A 33 7.72 -2.01 -9.34
N SER A 34 7.87 -2.82 -10.40
CA SER A 34 9.05 -3.68 -10.58
C SER A 34 10.39 -2.95 -10.54
N SER A 35 10.45 -1.67 -10.92
CA SER A 35 11.68 -0.86 -10.89
C SER A 35 11.97 -0.18 -9.55
N ARG A 36 11.00 -0.10 -8.63
CA ARG A 36 11.09 0.67 -7.36
C ARG A 36 10.18 0.04 -6.28
N PRO A 37 10.70 -0.66 -5.26
CA PRO A 37 9.87 -1.32 -4.23
C PRO A 37 9.08 -0.34 -3.34
N GLU A 38 9.51 0.91 -3.25
CA GLU A 38 8.82 2.00 -2.53
C GLU A 38 7.65 2.61 -3.32
N TRP A 39 7.33 2.08 -4.51
CA TRP A 39 6.29 2.58 -5.42
C TRP A 39 5.30 1.47 -5.76
N TRP A 40 4.07 1.86 -6.02
CA TRP A 40 2.96 0.95 -6.33
C TRP A 40 2.34 1.34 -7.67
N LEU A 41 2.08 0.33 -8.51
CA LEU A 41 1.23 0.49 -9.67
C LEU A 41 -0.21 0.63 -9.19
N VAL A 42 -0.84 1.76 -9.52
CA VAL A 42 -2.24 2.04 -9.22
C VAL A 42 -3.03 2.32 -10.49
N ARG A 43 -4.32 1.98 -10.44
CA ARG A 43 -5.32 2.37 -11.43
C ARG A 43 -6.16 3.51 -10.84
N VAL A 44 -6.12 4.66 -11.49
CA VAL A 44 -7.00 5.79 -11.22
C VAL A 44 -8.30 5.59 -12.00
N PRO A 45 -9.47 5.59 -11.33
CA PRO A 45 -10.75 5.48 -12.02
C PRO A 45 -11.02 6.73 -12.87
N GLY A 46 -11.45 6.52 -14.11
CA GLY A 46 -11.69 7.57 -15.10
C GLY A 46 -12.13 6.96 -16.43
N GLU A 47 -12.37 7.81 -17.44
CA GLU A 47 -12.68 7.38 -18.81
C GLU A 47 -11.75 8.11 -19.81
N PRO A 48 -10.72 7.43 -20.36
CA PRO A 48 -10.27 6.09 -20.00
C PRO A 48 -9.67 6.00 -18.59
N PRO A 49 -9.66 4.82 -17.94
CA PRO A 49 -8.94 4.62 -16.68
C PRO A 49 -7.44 4.80 -16.90
N LEU A 50 -6.76 5.43 -15.94
CA LEU A 50 -5.35 5.79 -16.06
C LEU A 50 -4.51 4.96 -15.09
N GLU A 51 -3.53 4.24 -15.61
CA GLU A 51 -2.67 3.35 -14.82
C GLU A 51 -1.25 3.90 -14.76
N GLY A 52 -0.63 3.87 -13.58
CA GLY A 52 0.75 4.31 -13.40
C GLY A 52 1.27 4.12 -11.98
N ALA A 53 2.55 4.37 -11.81
CA ALA A 53 3.26 4.29 -10.55
C ALA A 53 2.99 5.53 -9.68
N VAL A 54 2.81 5.31 -8.38
CA VAL A 54 2.84 6.37 -7.35
C VAL A 54 3.69 5.94 -6.14
N PRO A 55 4.29 6.88 -5.38
CA PRO A 55 5.00 6.56 -4.15
C PRO A 55 4.10 5.90 -3.09
N ALA A 56 4.62 4.95 -2.33
CA ALA A 56 3.91 4.37 -1.18
C ALA A 56 3.50 5.42 -0.14
N THR A 57 4.26 6.52 -0.02
CA THR A 57 4.01 7.63 0.90
C THR A 57 2.76 8.44 0.59
N VAL A 58 2.26 8.42 -0.65
CA VAL A 58 1.05 9.15 -1.05
C VAL A 58 -0.21 8.30 -1.02
N LEU A 59 -0.07 6.99 -0.82
CA LEU A 59 -1.18 6.07 -0.56
C LEU A 59 -1.42 5.95 0.95
N LYS A 60 -2.65 5.63 1.37
CA LYS A 60 -2.85 5.13 2.73
C LYS A 60 -1.93 3.92 2.90
N PRO A 61 -1.14 3.84 3.98
CA PRO A 61 -0.48 2.60 4.31
C PRO A 61 -1.58 1.55 4.43
N GLN A 62 -1.56 0.57 3.53
CA GLN A 62 -2.34 -0.64 3.71
C GLN A 62 -2.04 -1.09 5.14
N PRO A 63 -3.05 -1.33 6.01
CA PRO A 63 -2.78 -1.74 7.38
C PRO A 63 -1.96 -3.02 7.27
N GLN A 64 -0.64 -2.89 7.52
CA GLN A 64 0.34 -3.88 7.09
C GLN A 64 -0.20 -5.23 7.53
N GLN A 65 -0.34 -6.21 6.63
CA GLN A 65 -0.52 -7.58 7.10
C GLN A 65 0.72 -7.87 7.91
N LYS A 66 0.57 -7.78 9.24
CA LYS A 66 1.70 -7.74 10.14
C LYS A 66 2.36 -9.10 10.09
N THR A 67 3.44 -9.20 9.32
CA THR A 67 4.62 -9.89 9.81
C THR A 67 4.87 -9.27 11.19
N SER A 68 4.41 -9.98 12.22
CA SER A 68 4.49 -9.51 13.59
C SER A 68 5.78 -10.05 14.19
N PRO A 69 6.86 -9.24 14.30
CA PRO A 69 7.86 -9.44 15.33
C PRO A 69 7.38 -8.86 16.68
N SER A 70 6.09 -8.53 16.83
CA SER A 70 5.48 -8.18 18.11
C SER A 70 4.83 -9.39 18.79
N ARG A 71 5.63 -10.45 18.97
CA ARG A 71 5.48 -11.38 20.09
C ARG A 71 6.75 -11.29 20.92
N ARG A 72 6.89 -10.19 21.69
CA ARG A 72 7.94 -10.09 22.71
C ARG A 72 7.77 -11.27 23.70
N PRO A 73 8.86 -11.89 24.15
CA PRO A 73 8.80 -13.11 24.95
C PRO A 73 8.36 -12.78 26.37
N LEU A 74 7.45 -13.58 26.94
CA LEU A 74 7.23 -13.61 28.37
C LEU A 74 6.71 -14.99 28.83
N SER A 75 7.63 -15.74 29.43
CA SER A 75 7.45 -16.64 30.59
C SER A 75 6.37 -17.74 30.60
N GLN A 76 6.83 -18.98 30.71
CA GLN A 76 6.24 -20.05 31.54
C GLN A 76 5.85 -19.48 32.93
N PRO A 77 4.80 -19.96 33.64
CA PRO A 77 4.60 -21.38 33.99
C PRO A 77 3.09 -21.79 33.90
N SER A 78 2.55 -22.90 34.44
CA SER A 78 3.07 -24.12 35.11
C SER A 78 1.98 -25.22 35.11
N GLU A 79 2.36 -26.50 35.33
CA GLU A 79 1.55 -27.55 36.01
C GLU A 79 0.14 -27.90 35.40
N GLU A 80 -0.59 -28.98 35.71
CA GLU A 80 -0.37 -30.31 36.33
C GLU A 80 -1.69 -31.11 36.15
N THR A 81 -1.66 -32.46 36.11
CA THR A 81 -2.83 -33.38 36.32
C THR A 81 -3.95 -33.35 35.24
N THR A 82 -4.55 -34.47 34.80
CA THR A 82 -4.62 -35.83 35.37
C THR A 82 -4.43 -36.95 34.34
#